data_AF-A0A1B6I7N6-F1
#
_entry.id   AF-A0A1B6I7N6-F1
#
_cell.length_a   1.000
_cell.length_b   1.000
_cell.length_c   1.000
_cell.angle_alpha   90.00
_cell.angle_beta   90.00
_cell.angle_gamma   90.00
#
_symmetry.space_group_name_H-M   'P 1'
#
loop_
_entity.id
_entity.type
_entity.pdbx_description
1 polymer ?
#
loop_
_entity_poly.entity_id
_entity_poly.type
_entity_poly.pdbx_seq_one_letter_code
_entity_poly.pdbx_strand_id
1 'polypeptide(L)'
;NLKINHRLSHHARFNLSLFLKDIGMTLNESISFWQEEYSKPSKCGGKCSHSWQKNGPKYIYSIRHLYGLEGKRANYCSPSCSKIQNNNLGPSEEGGCPFLTFDHCRLKNSLDPSVVQNQEDFEKVLFLTSQSKPMAACKFYRKTLMKTASVTSLTDKEHKTPVEYFVILHKHFSLDFR
;
A
#
# COMPACT_ATOMS: atom_id res chain seq x y z
N ASN A 1 7.10 6.97 1.39
CA ASN A 1 8.33 6.57 0.66
C ASN A 1 8.34 7.05 -0.78
N LEU A 2 7.49 6.53 -1.69
CA LEU A 2 7.55 6.93 -3.11
C LEU A 2 7.52 8.45 -3.31
N LYS A 3 6.56 9.16 -2.70
CA LYS A 3 6.45 10.63 -2.81
C LYS A 3 7.60 11.42 -2.17
N ILE A 4 8.34 10.81 -1.25
CA ILE A 4 9.47 11.45 -0.56
C ILE A 4 10.75 11.21 -1.38
N ASN A 5 11.01 9.95 -1.71
CA ASN A 5 12.28 9.50 -2.29
C ASN A 5 12.27 9.51 -3.84
N HIS A 6 11.09 9.55 -4.45
CA HIS A 6 10.83 9.31 -5.87
C HIS A 6 11.32 7.95 -6.36
N ARG A 7 11.67 7.03 -5.45
CA ARG A 7 12.17 5.69 -5.72
C ARG A 7 11.60 4.73 -4.69
N LEU A 8 11.51 3.47 -5.10
CA LEU A 8 11.15 2.34 -4.26
C LEU A 8 12.12 1.17 -4.50
N SER A 9 12.32 0.38 -3.47
CA SER A 9 12.91 -0.96 -3.56
C SER A 9 12.13 -1.86 -4.54
N HIS A 10 12.79 -2.92 -5.01
CA HIS A 10 12.21 -3.82 -6.01
C HIS A 10 10.86 -4.41 -5.57
N HIS A 11 10.80 -4.95 -4.35
CA HIS A 11 9.57 -5.54 -3.79
C HIS A 11 8.48 -4.51 -3.52
N ALA A 12 8.82 -3.32 -3.02
CA ALA A 12 7.85 -2.26 -2.81
C ALA A 12 7.23 -1.78 -4.14
N ARG A 13 8.06 -1.59 -5.19
CA ARG A 13 7.57 -1.25 -6.53
C ARG A 13 6.66 -2.35 -7.09
N PHE A 14 7.04 -3.61 -6.95
CA PHE A 14 6.25 -4.75 -7.43
C PHE A 14 4.88 -4.82 -6.75
N ASN A 15 4.85 -4.78 -5.42
CA ASN A 15 3.61 -4.86 -4.65
C ASN A 15 2.70 -3.67 -4.90
N LEU A 16 3.24 -2.44 -4.97
CA LEU A 16 2.45 -1.25 -5.27
C LEU A 16 1.88 -1.29 -6.69
N SER A 17 2.66 -1.73 -7.68
CA SER A 17 2.20 -1.84 -9.07
C SER A 17 1.04 -2.82 -9.22
N LEU A 18 1.12 -3.97 -8.53
CA LEU A 18 0.03 -4.96 -8.54
C LEU A 18 -1.20 -4.45 -7.80
N PHE A 19 -1.01 -3.78 -6.67
CA PHE A 19 -2.12 -3.17 -5.94
C PHE A 19 -2.87 -2.17 -6.82
N LEU A 20 -2.16 -1.26 -7.49
CA LEU A 20 -2.76 -0.27 -8.38
C LEU A 20 -3.50 -0.93 -9.55
N LYS A 21 -2.90 -1.95 -10.17
CA LYS A 21 -3.55 -2.73 -11.21
C LYS A 21 -4.86 -3.36 -10.72
N ASP A 22 -4.82 -4.03 -9.58
CA ASP A 22 -5.95 -4.81 -9.08
C ASP A 22 -7.10 -3.94 -8.53
N ILE A 23 -6.82 -2.68 -8.17
CA ILE A 23 -7.88 -1.69 -7.87
C ILE A 23 -8.45 -1.02 -9.14
N GLY A 24 -7.95 -1.37 -10.33
CA GLY A 24 -8.52 -0.97 -11.62
C GLY A 24 -7.67 -0.01 -12.46
N MET A 25 -6.44 0.33 -12.05
CA MET A 25 -5.55 1.17 -12.87
C MET A 25 -5.25 0.46 -14.19
N THR A 26 -5.45 1.15 -15.30
CA THR A 26 -5.16 0.62 -16.63
C THR A 26 -3.65 0.59 -16.91
N LEU A 27 -3.24 -0.19 -17.92
CA LEU A 27 -1.84 -0.26 -18.35
C LEU A 27 -1.25 1.13 -18.65
N ASN A 28 -1.99 1.95 -19.39
CA ASN A 28 -1.51 3.27 -19.81
C ASN A 28 -1.38 4.22 -18.62
N GLU A 29 -2.36 4.23 -17.71
CA GLU A 29 -2.27 5.00 -16.46
C GLU A 29 -1.09 4.56 -15.61
N SER A 30 -0.83 3.24 -15.53
CA SER A 30 0.30 2.71 -14.78
C SER A 30 1.64 3.14 -15.37
N ILE A 31 1.78 3.11 -16.70
CA ILE A 31 2.97 3.62 -17.39
C ILE A 31 3.16 5.11 -17.08
N SER A 32 2.11 5.92 -17.24
CA SER A 32 2.14 7.36 -16.96
C SER A 32 2.49 7.66 -15.50
N PHE A 33 1.91 6.94 -14.55
CA PHE A 33 2.16 7.08 -13.11
C PHE A 33 3.64 6.83 -12.78
N TRP A 34 4.20 5.71 -13.24
CA TRP A 34 5.61 5.39 -12.98
C TRP A 34 6.55 6.32 -13.75
N GLN A 35 6.18 6.74 -14.96
CA GLN A 35 6.93 7.71 -15.74
C GLN A 35 7.06 9.05 -15.03
N GLU A 36 5.94 9.61 -14.57
CA GLU A 36 5.92 10.89 -13.87
C GLU A 36 6.81 10.83 -12.62
N GLU A 37 6.66 9.78 -11.82
CA GLU A 37 7.35 9.68 -10.54
C GLU A 37 8.85 9.35 -10.71
N TYR A 38 9.23 8.49 -11.67
CA TYR A 38 10.65 8.10 -11.88
C TYR A 38 11.42 9.09 -12.76
N SER A 39 10.73 10.04 -13.39
CA SER A 39 11.35 11.20 -14.05
C SER A 39 11.81 12.25 -13.04
N LYS A 40 11.23 12.28 -11.83
CA LYS A 40 11.66 13.18 -10.75
C LYS A 40 13.05 12.80 -10.22
N PRO A 41 13.87 13.79 -9.81
CA PRO A 41 15.18 13.53 -9.21
C PRO A 41 15.07 12.61 -7.99
N SER A 42 15.87 11.56 -7.96
CA SER A 42 15.94 10.66 -6.80
C SER A 42 16.49 11.40 -5.60
N LYS A 43 15.82 11.30 -4.44
CA LYS A 43 16.35 11.80 -3.16
C LYS A 43 17.14 10.75 -2.39
N CYS A 44 17.30 9.54 -2.93
CA CYS A 44 18.20 8.53 -2.38
C CYS A 44 19.65 8.96 -2.62
N GLY A 45 20.38 9.31 -1.55
CA GLY A 45 21.72 9.94 -1.56
C GLY A 45 22.74 9.36 -2.55
N GLY A 46 22.76 9.89 -3.78
CA GLY A 46 23.80 9.72 -4.80
C GLY A 46 23.95 8.34 -5.45
N LYS A 47 23.42 7.25 -4.86
CA LYS A 47 23.68 5.87 -5.34
C LYS A 47 22.64 5.29 -6.31
N CYS A 48 21.50 5.95 -6.49
CA CYS A 48 20.43 5.43 -7.35
C CYS A 48 20.51 6.04 -8.76
N SER A 49 21.09 5.31 -9.72
CA SER A 49 21.18 5.71 -11.14
C SER A 49 19.91 5.44 -11.96
N HIS A 50 18.92 4.81 -11.33
CA HIS A 50 17.64 4.47 -11.92
C HIS A 50 16.84 5.74 -12.18
N SER A 51 16.67 6.14 -13.44
CA SER A 51 15.72 7.17 -13.85
C SER A 51 14.90 6.70 -15.05
N TRP A 52 13.74 7.34 -15.26
CA TRP A 52 12.92 7.06 -16.43
C TRP A 52 13.65 7.37 -17.73
N GLN A 53 14.38 8.48 -17.81
CA GLN A 53 15.12 8.87 -19.01
C GLN A 53 16.15 7.82 -19.43
N LYS A 54 16.80 7.15 -18.46
CA LYS A 54 17.82 6.12 -18.73
C LYS A 54 17.23 4.72 -18.91
N ASN A 55 16.12 4.41 -18.24
CA ASN A 55 15.60 3.04 -18.13
C ASN A 55 14.14 2.87 -18.57
N GLY A 56 13.55 3.87 -19.24
CA GLY A 56 12.15 3.90 -19.66
C GLY A 56 11.69 2.60 -20.35
N PRO A 57 12.39 2.11 -21.39
CA PRO A 57 12.03 0.86 -22.05
C PRO A 57 11.98 -0.35 -21.10
N LYS A 58 12.90 -0.43 -20.12
CA LYS A 58 12.92 -1.51 -19.12
C LYS A 58 11.74 -1.40 -18.15
N TYR A 59 11.35 -0.19 -17.76
CA TYR A 59 10.16 0.01 -16.93
C TYR A 59 8.88 -0.34 -17.66
N ILE A 60 8.72 0.10 -18.91
CA ILE A 60 7.56 -0.21 -19.74
C ILE A 60 7.41 -1.73 -19.90
N TYR A 61 8.51 -2.43 -20.23
CA TYR A 61 8.51 -3.89 -20.31
C TYR A 61 8.10 -4.54 -18.98
N SER A 62 8.69 -4.08 -17.87
CA SER A 62 8.36 -4.60 -16.54
C SER A 62 6.89 -4.36 -16.17
N ILE A 63 6.32 -3.20 -16.49
CA ILE A 63 4.91 -2.90 -16.24
C ILE A 63 4.05 -3.83 -17.09
N ARG A 64 4.28 -3.91 -18.41
CA ARG A 64 3.55 -4.82 -19.31
C ARG A 64 3.60 -6.28 -18.86
N HIS A 65 4.74 -6.72 -18.31
CA HIS A 65 4.88 -8.05 -17.70
C HIS A 65 3.95 -8.26 -16.50
N LEU A 66 3.76 -7.26 -15.62
CA LEU A 66 2.80 -7.33 -14.50
C LEU A 66 1.35 -7.41 -14.95
N TYR A 67 1.04 -6.90 -16.14
CA TYR A 67 -0.27 -7.01 -16.79
C TYR A 67 -0.41 -8.31 -17.62
N GLY A 68 0.56 -9.21 -17.59
CA GLY A 68 0.52 -10.47 -18.33
C GLY A 68 0.73 -10.32 -19.83
N LEU A 69 1.29 -9.20 -20.30
CA LEU A 69 1.46 -8.90 -21.73
C LEU A 69 2.86 -9.23 -22.26
N GLU A 70 3.79 -9.65 -21.39
CA GLU A 70 5.17 -9.99 -21.73
C GLU A 70 5.60 -11.31 -21.10
N GLY A 71 6.70 -11.88 -21.60
CA GLY A 71 7.30 -13.10 -21.06
C GLY A 71 6.32 -14.28 -21.02
N LYS A 72 6.26 -14.98 -19.88
CA LYS A 72 5.36 -16.13 -19.66
C LYS A 72 3.87 -15.77 -19.55
N ARG A 73 3.52 -14.48 -19.68
CA ARG A 73 2.14 -13.97 -19.59
C ARG A 73 1.39 -14.43 -18.33
N ALA A 74 2.10 -14.46 -17.21
CA ALA A 74 1.52 -14.90 -15.95
C ALA A 74 0.52 -13.88 -15.39
N ASN A 75 -0.55 -14.39 -14.78
CA ASN A 75 -1.51 -13.58 -14.06
C ASN A 75 -0.98 -13.25 -12.65
N TYR A 76 -0.20 -12.18 -12.54
CA TYR A 76 0.28 -11.68 -11.26
C TYR A 76 -0.86 -10.99 -10.49
N CYS A 77 -1.07 -11.34 -9.22
CA CYS A 77 -2.05 -10.66 -8.36
C CYS A 77 -1.36 -10.06 -7.13
N SER A 78 -1.97 -9.03 -6.57
CA SER A 78 -1.55 -8.41 -5.32
C SER A 78 -1.42 -9.43 -4.21
N PRO A 79 -0.36 -9.35 -3.38
CA PRO A 79 -0.16 -10.31 -2.31
C PRO A 79 -1.27 -10.19 -1.24
N SER A 80 -1.61 -11.33 -0.64
CA SER A 80 -2.50 -11.34 0.53
C SER A 80 -1.83 -10.68 1.74
N CYS A 81 -2.64 -10.21 2.69
CA CYS A 81 -2.14 -9.66 3.95
C CYS A 81 -1.25 -10.67 4.69
N SER A 82 -1.61 -11.96 4.68
CA SER A 82 -0.78 -13.02 5.26
C SER A 82 0.60 -13.11 4.58
N LYS A 83 0.65 -13.02 3.24
CA LYS A 83 1.92 -13.02 2.51
C LYS A 83 2.76 -11.77 2.81
N ILE A 84 2.12 -10.61 2.95
CA ILE A 84 2.80 -9.36 3.33
C ILE A 84 3.35 -9.45 4.76
N GLN A 85 2.58 -10.00 5.69
CA GLN A 85 2.95 -10.14 7.10
C GLN A 85 4.10 -11.14 7.31
N ASN A 86 4.14 -12.20 6.51
CA ASN A 86 5.21 -13.22 6.57
C ASN A 86 6.46 -12.82 5.78
N ASN A 87 6.46 -11.68 5.10
CA ASN A 87 7.63 -11.23 4.34
C ASN A 87 8.60 -10.48 5.25
N ASN A 88 9.78 -11.05 5.47
CA ASN A 88 10.85 -10.39 6.23
C ASN A 88 11.47 -9.28 5.38
N LEU A 89 11.26 -8.03 5.79
CA LEU A 89 11.86 -6.88 5.12
C LEU A 89 13.31 -6.69 5.57
N GLY A 90 14.22 -6.50 4.61
CA GLY A 90 15.58 -6.09 4.90
C GLY A 90 15.66 -4.66 5.47
N PRO A 91 16.81 -4.26 6.07
CA PRO A 91 16.97 -2.95 6.72
C PRO A 91 16.74 -1.72 5.82
N SER A 92 16.87 -1.90 4.50
CA SER A 92 16.66 -0.84 3.51
C SER A 92 15.43 -1.09 2.63
N GLU A 93 14.64 -2.11 2.94
CA GLU A 93 13.43 -2.42 2.20
C GLU A 93 12.21 -1.74 2.82
N GLU A 94 11.27 -1.37 1.95
CA GLU A 94 10.06 -0.68 2.36
C GLU A 94 8.82 -1.55 2.10
N GLY A 95 7.71 -1.20 2.75
CA GLY A 95 6.43 -1.89 2.62
C GLY A 95 6.10 -2.66 3.89
N GLY A 96 5.50 -3.84 3.73
CA GLY A 96 5.07 -4.68 4.85
C GLY A 96 3.73 -4.25 5.46
N CYS A 97 3.40 -4.86 6.60
CA CYS A 97 2.21 -4.54 7.38
C CYS A 97 2.57 -3.51 8.46
N PRO A 98 2.00 -2.28 8.42
CA PRO A 98 2.31 -1.24 9.41
C PRO A 98 2.08 -1.68 10.85
N PHE A 99 1.01 -2.45 11.09
CA PHE A 99 0.67 -3.03 12.41
C PHE A 99 1.59 -4.15 12.88
N LEU A 100 2.69 -4.41 12.18
CA LEU A 100 3.71 -5.38 12.56
C LEU A 100 5.10 -4.74 12.55
N THR A 101 5.39 -3.92 11.54
CA THR A 101 6.75 -3.41 11.29
C THR A 101 7.01 -2.01 11.83
N PHE A 102 5.98 -1.21 12.13
CA PHE A 102 6.18 0.16 12.59
C PHE A 102 6.28 0.20 14.11
N ASP A 103 7.20 1.01 14.62
CA ASP A 103 7.18 1.43 16.02
C ASP A 103 5.98 2.33 16.32
N HIS A 104 5.75 2.57 17.61
CA HIS A 104 4.63 3.37 18.09
C HIS A 104 4.56 4.78 17.46
N CYS A 105 5.70 5.49 17.38
CA CYS A 105 5.75 6.85 16.86
C CYS A 105 5.45 6.88 15.36
N ARG A 106 6.04 5.98 14.60
CA ARG A 106 5.83 5.85 13.16
C ARG A 106 4.41 5.41 12.84
N LEU A 107 3.85 4.50 13.63
CA LEU A 107 2.45 4.09 13.50
C LEU A 107 1.52 5.27 13.75
N LYS A 108 1.70 6.00 14.86
CA LYS A 108 0.91 7.21 15.17
C LYS A 108 0.89 8.22 14.03
N ASN A 109 2.05 8.50 13.44
CA ASN A 109 2.18 9.45 12.33
C ASN A 109 1.61 8.94 10.99
N SER A 110 1.28 7.65 10.89
CA SER A 110 0.77 7.03 9.67
C SER A 110 -0.74 6.73 9.71
N LEU A 111 -1.35 6.74 10.90
CA LEU A 111 -2.79 6.55 11.07
C LEU A 111 -3.55 7.87 10.88
N ASP A 112 -4.84 7.77 10.59
CA ASP A 112 -5.72 8.91 10.40
C ASP A 112 -5.84 9.73 11.70
N PRO A 113 -5.78 11.08 11.63
CA PRO A 113 -5.87 11.94 12.80
C PRO A 113 -7.12 11.69 13.66
N SER A 114 -8.26 11.34 13.05
CA SER A 114 -9.51 11.10 13.79
C SER A 114 -9.41 9.89 14.73
N VAL A 115 -8.63 8.87 14.35
CA VAL A 115 -8.39 7.70 15.20
C VAL A 115 -7.35 8.00 16.27
N VAL A 116 -6.31 8.76 15.92
CA VAL A 116 -5.20 9.10 16.84
C VAL A 116 -5.65 10.08 17.93
N GLN A 117 -6.60 10.96 17.64
CA GLN A 117 -7.16 11.91 18.60
C GLN A 117 -8.07 11.26 19.63
N ASN A 118 -8.68 10.11 19.32
CA ASN A 118 -9.41 9.31 20.29
C ASN A 118 -8.43 8.39 21.04
N GLN A 119 -8.13 8.73 22.30
CA GLN A 119 -7.19 8.00 23.13
C GLN A 119 -7.57 6.52 23.29
N GLU A 120 -8.85 6.20 23.49
CA GLU A 120 -9.32 4.82 23.68
C GLU A 120 -9.13 3.97 22.41
N ASP A 121 -9.50 4.52 21.25
CA ASP A 121 -9.35 3.83 19.97
C ASP A 121 -7.87 3.62 19.64
N PHE A 122 -7.04 4.63 19.85
CA PHE A 122 -5.61 4.55 19.57
C PHE A 122 -4.92 3.52 20.49
N GLU A 123 -5.18 3.56 21.80
CA GLU A 123 -4.66 2.57 22.76
C GLU A 123 -5.07 1.15 22.39
N LYS A 124 -6.29 0.96 21.90
CA LYS A 124 -6.77 -0.35 21.44
C LYS A 124 -6.05 -0.85 20.19
N VAL A 125 -5.75 0.02 19.22
CA VAL A 125 -4.91 -0.33 18.06
C VAL A 125 -3.51 -0.77 18.50
N LEU A 126 -2.91 -0.03 19.45
CA LEU A 126 -1.59 -0.34 19.98
C LEU A 126 -1.57 -1.65 20.76
N PHE A 127 -2.59 -1.88 21.59
CA PHE A 127 -2.75 -3.13 22.33
C PHE A 127 -2.85 -4.33 21.38
N LEU A 128 -3.66 -4.23 20.31
CA LEU A 128 -3.77 -5.32 19.32
C LEU A 128 -2.45 -5.55 18.58
N THR A 129 -1.68 -4.50 18.34
CA THR A 129 -0.37 -4.56 17.71
C THR A 129 0.66 -5.24 18.63
N SER A 130 0.71 -4.89 19.91
CA SER A 130 1.64 -5.47 20.89
C SER A 130 1.36 -6.96 21.16
N GLN A 131 0.10 -7.40 20.99
CA GLN A 131 -0.29 -8.80 21.08
C GLN A 131 0.04 -9.61 19.81
N SER A 132 0.81 -9.05 18.86
CA SER A 132 1.15 -9.70 17.58
C SER A 132 -0.09 -10.12 16.78
N LYS A 133 -1.17 -9.32 16.84
CA LYS A 133 -2.42 -9.54 16.09
C LYS A 133 -2.64 -8.47 15.02
N PRO A 134 -1.78 -8.38 13.98
CA PRO A 134 -1.80 -7.29 13.01
C PRO A 134 -3.10 -7.25 12.19
N MET A 135 -3.69 -8.41 11.88
CA MET A 135 -4.98 -8.47 11.19
C MET A 135 -6.12 -7.94 12.06
N ALA A 136 -6.11 -8.22 13.36
CA ALA A 136 -7.12 -7.69 14.28
C ALA A 136 -6.98 -6.17 14.43
N ALA A 137 -5.74 -5.67 14.57
CA ALA A 137 -5.45 -4.23 14.60
C ALA A 137 -5.96 -3.53 13.32
N CYS A 138 -5.65 -4.08 12.14
CA CYS A 138 -6.11 -3.57 10.85
C CYS A 138 -7.65 -3.56 10.73
N LYS A 139 -8.31 -4.66 11.12
CA LYS A 139 -9.79 -4.75 11.14
C LYS A 139 -10.41 -3.72 12.09
N PHE A 140 -9.86 -3.57 13.28
CA PHE A 140 -10.33 -2.61 14.28
C PHE A 140 -10.16 -1.18 13.76
N TYR A 141 -8.96 -0.82 13.29
CA TYR A 141 -8.67 0.49 12.72
C TYR A 141 -9.63 0.87 11.59
N ARG A 142 -9.88 -0.06 10.64
CA ARG A 142 -10.85 0.16 9.55
C ARG A 142 -12.27 0.43 10.07
N LYS A 143 -12.73 -0.35 11.06
CA LYS A 143 -14.05 -0.15 11.67
C LYS A 143 -14.15 1.22 12.33
N THR A 144 -13.11 1.66 13.02
CA THR A 144 -13.06 3.01 13.62
C THR A 144 -13.11 4.09 12.56
N LEU A 145 -12.34 3.97 11.47
CA LEU A 145 -12.38 4.91 10.34
C LEU A 145 -13.78 5.02 9.69
N MET A 146 -14.51 3.91 9.60
CA MET A 146 -15.87 3.93 9.03
C MET A 146 -16.88 4.59 9.97
N LYS A 147 -16.74 4.38 11.29
CA LYS A 147 -17.62 4.99 12.32
C LYS A 147 -17.50 6.50 12.38
N THR A 148 -16.29 7.05 12.21
CA THR A 148 -16.08 8.51 12.23
C THR A 148 -16.72 9.20 11.01
N ALA A 149 -17.07 8.44 9.97
CA ALA A 149 -17.55 8.97 8.70
C ALA A 149 -19.06 8.85 8.46
N SER A 150 -19.77 7.88 9.06
CA SER A 150 -21.25 7.84 9.03
C SER A 150 -21.84 6.86 10.07
N VAL A 151 -23.10 7.09 10.47
CA VAL A 151 -23.85 6.33 11.50
C VAL A 151 -24.50 5.03 10.96
N THR A 152 -24.32 4.67 9.69
CA THR A 152 -25.09 3.57 9.07
C THR A 152 -24.35 2.22 9.07
N SER A 153 -25.11 1.16 9.39
CA SER A 153 -24.75 -0.28 9.42
C SER A 153 -23.35 -0.65 8.92
N LEU A 154 -22.44 -0.89 9.87
CA LEU A 154 -21.10 -1.42 9.63
C LEU A 154 -21.22 -2.83 9.03
N THR A 155 -21.00 -2.98 7.72
CA THR A 155 -20.89 -4.33 7.16
C THR A 155 -19.63 -4.99 7.74
N ASP A 156 -19.79 -6.10 8.46
CA ASP A 156 -18.68 -6.88 9.05
C ASP A 156 -17.94 -7.70 7.99
N LYS A 157 -17.69 -7.11 6.83
CA LYS A 157 -17.01 -7.77 5.72
C LYS A 157 -15.54 -7.92 6.07
N GLU A 158 -15.10 -9.15 6.22
CA GLU A 158 -13.68 -9.45 6.39
C GLU A 158 -12.88 -9.07 5.12
N HIS A 159 -11.59 -8.77 5.31
CA HIS A 159 -10.64 -8.63 4.20
C HIS A 159 -9.42 -9.51 4.48
N LYS A 160 -8.86 -10.07 3.43
CA LYS A 160 -7.66 -10.92 3.39
C LYS A 160 -6.56 -10.31 2.52
N THR A 161 -6.89 -9.29 1.72
CA THR A 161 -5.94 -8.57 0.86
C THR A 161 -6.05 -7.05 1.05
N PRO A 162 -5.00 -6.28 0.72
CA PRO A 162 -5.08 -4.82 0.67
C PRO A 162 -6.12 -4.31 -0.34
N VAL A 163 -6.33 -5.04 -1.45
CA VAL A 163 -7.31 -4.70 -2.48
C VAL A 163 -8.73 -4.77 -1.91
N GLU A 164 -9.06 -5.85 -1.19
CA GLU A 164 -10.36 -5.97 -0.51
C GLU A 164 -10.55 -4.89 0.56
N TYR A 165 -9.50 -4.57 1.31
CA TYR A 165 -9.52 -3.47 2.28
C TYR A 165 -9.90 -2.15 1.60
N PHE A 166 -9.24 -1.83 0.48
CA PHE A 166 -9.50 -0.62 -0.30
C PHE A 166 -10.93 -0.60 -0.84
N VAL A 167 -11.39 -1.67 -1.49
CA VAL A 167 -12.75 -1.75 -2.06
C VAL A 167 -13.82 -1.56 -1.00
N ILE A 168 -13.63 -2.11 0.21
CA ILE A 168 -14.59 -1.96 1.31
C ILE A 168 -14.66 -0.49 1.77
N LEU A 169 -13.51 0.18 1.93
CA LEU A 169 -13.49 1.59 2.30
C LEU A 169 -14.04 2.47 1.18
N HIS A 170 -13.63 2.25 -0.06
CA HIS A 170 -14.05 3.05 -1.20
C HIS A 170 -15.57 3.01 -1.40
N LYS A 171 -16.19 1.82 -1.25
CA LYS A 171 -17.66 1.68 -1.30
C LYS A 171 -18.36 2.44 -0.17
N HIS A 172 -17.72 2.57 0.98
CA HIS A 172 -18.29 3.28 2.13
C HIS A 172 -18.24 4.79 1.95
N PHE A 173 -17.14 5.33 1.42
CA PHE A 173 -16.92 6.77 1.32
C PHE A 173 -17.40 7.39 0.00
N SER A 174 -17.92 6.61 -0.95
CA SER A 174 -18.30 7.09 -2.29
C SER A 174 -17.23 8.00 -2.92
N LEU A 175 -15.95 7.68 -2.69
CA LEU A 175 -14.85 8.48 -3.22
C LEU A 175 -14.75 8.16 -4.72
N ASP A 176 -15.41 8.93 -5.57
CA ASP A 176 -15.20 8.83 -7.02
C ASP A 176 -13.73 9.19 -7.34
N PHE A 177 -12.97 8.24 -7.87
CA PHE A 177 -11.71 8.51 -8.56
C PHE A 177 -12.02 9.19 -9.90
N ARG A 178 -11.91 10.51 -9.94
CA ARG A 178 -11.59 11.28 -11.16
C ARG A 178 -10.34 12.11 -10.89
#